data_AF-A0A8T6C502-F1
#
_entry.id   AF-A0A8T6C502-F1
#
_cell.length_a   1.000
_cell.length_b   1.000
_cell.length_c   1.000
_cell.angle_alpha   90.00
_cell.angle_beta   90.00
_cell.angle_gamma   90.00
#
_symmetry.space_group_name_H-M   'P 1'
#
loop_
_entity.id
_entity.type
_entity.pdbx_description
1 polymer ?
#
loop_
_entity_poly.entity_id
_entity_poly.type
_entity_poly.pdbx_seq_one_letter_code
_entity_poly.pdbx_strand_id
1 'polypeptide(L)' 'QQCWQCHGYEGQGGVAGVRIARTILPYEAFARLVRFTNLMPAYSPKVLSDEQLRLIYDYVRSIPEPPPLEEIPELDFD' A
#
# COMPACT_ATOMS: atom_id res chain seq x y z
N GLN A 1 0.53 -13.36 1.22
CA GLN A 1 -0.47 -13.22 0.14
C GLN A 1 -1.49 -12.14 0.54
N GLN A 2 -2.18 -11.50 -0.41
CA GLN A 2 -3.42 -10.70 -0.27
C GLN A 2 -3.37 -9.15 -0.20
N CYS A 3 -2.29 -8.44 0.14
CA CYS A 3 -2.35 -6.96 0.22
C CYS A 3 -2.67 -6.29 -1.13
N TRP A 4 -2.03 -6.78 -2.19
CA TRP A 4 -2.16 -6.25 -3.55
C TRP A 4 -3.58 -6.44 -4.15
N GLN A 5 -4.37 -7.39 -3.65
CA GLN A 5 -5.71 -7.66 -4.21
C GLN A 5 -6.66 -6.48 -3.98
N CYS A 6 -6.48 -5.76 -2.87
CA CYS A 6 -7.25 -4.57 -2.58
C CYS A 6 -6.47 -3.29 -2.88
N HIS A 7 -5.15 -3.29 -2.65
CA HIS A 7 -4.31 -2.10 -2.73
C HIS A 7 -3.55 -1.94 -4.05
N GLY A 8 -3.68 -2.88 -4.99
CA GLY A 8 -2.92 -2.92 -6.23
C GLY A 8 -1.48 -3.40 -6.04
N TYR A 9 -0.83 -3.81 -7.13
CA TYR A 9 0.54 -4.35 -7.11
C TYR A 9 1.59 -3.32 -6.68
N GLU A 10 1.36 -2.05 -7.02
CA GLU A 10 2.22 -0.92 -6.68
C GLU A 10 1.65 -0.12 -5.50
N GLY A 11 0.70 -0.67 -4.74
CA GLY A 11 0.05 0.06 -3.65
C GLY A 11 -0.76 1.28 -4.09
N GLN A 12 -1.06 1.41 -5.39
CA GLN A 12 -1.78 2.54 -5.98
C GLN A 12 -3.24 2.65 -5.53
N GLY A 13 -3.77 1.59 -4.94
CA GLY A 13 -5.16 1.48 -4.53
C GLY A 13 -6.09 1.09 -5.68
N GLY A 14 -7.38 1.03 -5.37
CA GLY A 14 -8.44 0.73 -6.30
C GLY A 14 -9.79 0.80 -5.59
N VAL A 15 -10.81 0.18 -6.19
CA VAL A 15 -12.17 0.17 -5.62
C VAL A 15 -12.22 -0.57 -4.28
N ALA A 16 -11.44 -1.63 -4.12
CA ALA A 16 -11.45 -2.48 -2.93
C ALA A 16 -10.54 -1.98 -1.79
N GLY A 17 -9.68 -1.00 -2.02
CA GLY A 17 -8.73 -0.53 -1.03
C GLY A 17 -8.04 0.78 -1.43
N VAL A 18 -7.78 1.63 -0.44
CA VAL A 18 -7.14 2.93 -0.66
C VAL A 18 -5.68 2.80 -1.11
N ARG A 19 -5.12 3.86 -1.68
CA ARG A 19 -3.69 3.95 -1.95
C ARG A 19 -2.87 3.84 -0.66
N ILE A 20 -1.89 2.95 -0.65
CA ILE A 20 -0.91 2.79 0.45
C ILE A 20 0.52 3.12 0.03
N ALA A 21 0.78 3.20 -1.28
CA ALA A 21 2.03 3.68 -1.82
C ALA A 21 2.36 5.07 -1.28
N ARG A 22 3.62 5.24 -0.86
CA ARG A 22 4.15 6.47 -0.25
C ARG A 22 3.30 6.92 0.94
N THR A 23 2.89 5.97 1.78
CA THR A 23 2.09 6.30 2.96
C THR A 23 2.81 7.36 3.81
N ILE A 24 2.07 8.41 4.18
CA ILE A 24 2.55 9.47 5.08
C ILE A 24 2.32 9.12 6.55
N LEU A 25 1.64 8.01 6.81
CA LEU A 25 1.36 7.57 8.18
C LEU A 25 2.69 7.21 8.88
N PRO A 26 2.87 7.61 10.15
CA PRO A 26 3.88 7.01 11.00
C PRO A 26 3.64 5.51 11.16
N TYR A 27 4.71 4.75 11.41
CA TYR A 27 4.63 3.29 11.56
C TYR A 27 3.57 2.86 12.59
N GLU A 28 3.49 3.51 13.75
CA GLU A 28 2.54 3.12 14.79
C GLU A 28 1.08 3.25 14.34
N ALA A 29 0.77 4.29 13.54
CA ALA A 29 -0.56 4.48 12.98
C ALA A 29 -0.86 3.43 11.89
N PHE A 30 0.13 3.15 11.03
CA PHE A 30 0.03 2.11 10.02
C PHE A 30 -0.19 0.73 10.65
N ALA A 31 0.63 0.38 11.65
CA ALA A 31 0.53 -0.87 12.38
C ALA A 31 -0.82 -1.00 13.08
N ARG A 32 -1.29 0.07 13.75
CA ARG A 32 -2.63 0.07 14.36
C ARG A 32 -3.73 -0.24 13.35
N LEU A 33 -3.69 0.34 12.14
CA LEU A 33 -4.68 0.03 11.10
C LEU A 33 -4.61 -1.43 10.63
N VAL A 34 -3.41 -2.00 10.49
CA VAL A 34 -3.25 -3.40 10.09
C VAL A 34 -3.71 -4.38 11.18
N ARG A 35 -3.50 -4.01 12.46
CA ARG A 35 -3.85 -4.87 13.61
C ARG A 35 -5.31 -4.71 14.07
N PHE A 36 -5.86 -3.51 13.98
CA PHE A 36 -7.12 -3.12 14.62
C PHE A 36 -7.98 -2.25 13.69
N THR A 37 -8.70 -2.91 12.79
CA THR A 37 -9.62 -2.24 11.86
C THR A 37 -10.78 -3.17 11.51
N ASN A 38 -11.88 -2.59 11.06
CA ASN A 38 -13.01 -3.27 10.43
C ASN A 38 -13.13 -2.95 8.93
N LEU A 39 -12.22 -2.14 8.39
CA LEU A 39 -12.23 -1.69 6.99
C LEU A 39 -11.57 -2.68 6.03
N MET A 40 -10.63 -3.47 6.54
CA MET A 40 -9.95 -4.55 5.84
C MET A 40 -9.70 -5.70 6.84
N PRO A 41 -9.31 -6.90 6.41
CA PRO A 41 -8.99 -7.98 7.33
C PRO A 41 -7.93 -7.54 8.35
N ALA A 42 -8.21 -7.74 9.64
CA ALA A 42 -7.24 -7.48 10.70
C ALA A 42 -6.22 -8.61 10.74
N TYR A 43 -4.93 -8.28 10.71
CA TYR A 43 -3.85 -9.26 10.74
C TYR A 43 -3.22 -9.32 12.12
N SER A 44 -3.35 -10.44 12.82
CA SER A 44 -2.71 -10.63 14.12
C SER A 44 -1.20 -10.90 13.99
N PRO A 45 -0.39 -10.70 15.05
CA PRO A 45 1.03 -11.05 15.07
C PRO A 45 1.34 -12.52 14.74
N LYS A 46 0.38 -13.43 14.95
CA LYS A 46 0.51 -14.86 14.61
C LYS A 46 0.45 -15.11 13.10
N VAL A 47 -0.23 -14.24 12.34
CA VAL A 47 -0.42 -14.36 10.89
C VAL A 47 0.59 -13.51 10.11
N LEU A 48 0.91 -12.33 10.66
CA LEU A 48 1.88 -11.39 10.11
C LEU A 48 2.75 -10.92 11.26
N SER A 49 4.02 -11.30 11.34
CA SER A 49 4.89 -10.88 12.44
C SER A 49 5.12 -9.37 12.43
N ASP A 50 5.57 -8.80 13.56
CA ASP A 50 5.89 -7.37 13.62
C ASP A 50 7.06 -7.00 12.71
N GLU A 51 8.03 -7.90 12.54
CA GLU A 51 9.13 -7.74 11.59
C GLU A 51 8.62 -7.68 10.14
N GLN A 52 7.74 -8.60 9.74
CA GLN A 52 7.14 -8.59 8.41
C GLN A 52 6.29 -7.34 8.18
N LEU A 53 5.54 -6.91 9.20
CA LEU A 53 4.76 -5.67 9.13
C LEU A 53 5.66 -4.45 8.93
N ARG A 54 6.84 -4.43 9.56
CA ARG A 54 7.84 -3.39 9.36
C ARG A 54 8.40 -3.39 7.94
N LEU A 55 8.73 -4.56 7.41
CA LEU A 55 9.19 -4.70 6.02
C LEU A 55 8.13 -4.23 5.01
N ILE A 56 6.86 -4.55 5.25
CA ILE A 56 5.76 -4.04 4.42
C ILE A 56 5.68 -2.51 4.49
N TYR A 57 5.76 -1.94 5.69
CA TYR A 57 5.75 -0.49 5.89
C TYR A 57 6.89 0.22 5.15
N ASP A 58 8.10 -0.33 5.25
CA ASP A 58 9.27 0.23 4.57
C ASP A 58 9.16 0.10 3.05
N TYR A 59 8.67 -1.05 2.56
CA TYR A 59 8.40 -1.28 1.14
C TYR A 59 7.40 -0.25 0.59
N VAL A 60 6.20 -0.11 1.19
CA VAL A 60 5.19 0.81 0.66
C VAL A 60 5.63 2.27 0.69
N ARG A 61 6.55 2.64 1.59
CA ARG A 61 7.17 3.97 1.62
C ARG A 61 8.23 4.17 0.54
N SER A 62 8.89 3.10 0.10
CA SER A 62 9.94 3.16 -0.93
C SER A 62 9.42 3.24 -2.36
N ILE A 63 8.12 3.04 -2.58
CA ILE A 63 7.50 3.07 -3.92
C ILE A 63 7.72 4.46 -4.55
N PRO A 64 8.31 4.55 -5.76
CA PRO A 64 8.63 5.82 -6.39
C PRO A 64 7.38 6.61 -6.81
N GLU A 65 7.56 7.90 -7.06
CA GLU A 65 6.53 8.72 -7.70
C GLU A 65 6.36 8.30 -9.16
N PRO A 66 5.12 8.22 -9.67
CA PRO A 66 4.91 8.06 -11.10
C PRO A 66 5.60 9.20 -11.87
N PRO A 67 6.05 8.95 -13.11
CA PRO A 67 6.62 10.00 -13.94
C PRO A 67 5.60 11.13 -14.17
N PRO A 68 6.08 12.37 -14.34
CA PRO A 68 5.21 13.50 -14.68
C PRO A 68 4.53 13.26 -16.04
N LEU A 69 3.36 13.86 -16.23
CA LEU A 69 2.52 13.61 -17.42
C LEU A 69 3.26 13.96 -18.72
N GLU A 70 4.09 15.00 -18.67
CA GLU A 70 4.89 15.50 -19.79
C GLU A 70 5.96 14.51 -20.27
N GLU A 71 6.34 13.53 -19.43
CA GLU A 71 7.32 12.50 -19.73
C GLU A 71 6.67 11.17 -20.20
N ILE A 72 5.34 11.07 -20.19
CA ILE A 72 4.62 9.91 -20.67
C ILE A 72 4.42 10.08 -22.19
N PRO A 73 5.05 9.25 -23.05
CA PRO A 73 4.87 9.34 -24.50
C PRO A 73 3.38 9.25 -24.85
N GLU A 74 2.91 10.06 -25.81
CA GLU A 74 1.51 10.19 -26.18
C GLU A 74 0.79 8.84 -26.20
N LEU A 75 -0.27 8.75 -25.40
CA LEU A 75 -1.30 7.74 -25.56
C LEU A 75 -2.12 8.18 -26.78
N ASP A 76 -1.72 7.72 -27.96
CA ASP A 76 -2.46 7.96 -29.20
C ASP A 76 -3.86 7.33 -29.04
N PHE A 77 -4.86 8.18 -28.85
CA PHE A 77 -6.27 7.79 -28.81
C PHE A 77 -6.92 8.25 -30.12
N ASP A 78 -6.52 7.64 -31.24
CA ASP A 78 -7.27 7.68 -32.50
C ASP A 78 -8.55 6.82 -32.41
#